data_AF-A0A953IV65-F1
#
_entry.id   AF-A0A953IV65-F1
#
_cell.length_a   1.000
_cell.length_b   1.000
_cell.length_c   1.000
_cell.angle_alpha   90.00
_cell.angle_beta   90.00
_cell.angle_gamma   90.00
#
_symmetry.space_group_name_H-M   'P 1'
#
loop_
_entity.id
_entity.type
_entity.pdbx_description
1 polymer ?
#
loop_
_entity_poly.entity_id
_entity_poly.type
_entity_poly.pdbx_seq_one_letter_code
_entity_poly.pdbx_strand_id
1 'polypeptide(L)'
;FDLHDFHVNSTASTKQDTETATEPTRSLGPLHATDIKVTGQPLDPSHVGRIIKPRELVDIIELTPLSRAETILYNQLLANAWNNIRTTPVHKVLKASLRGSHESNDRLHNAFDRLMGAWAKIRARDPQTGAMATFRVHLLGANKEEDQDDGYFYYTFPPDLLTVISQSKAWATIKSHIMYALRSKYSIRLYEMVERRIGLNKQHEEFTVDEFRAMLGVENGKLDRYADFNKYCLKPALEEVNHLTDFVVEIAAIKRGRAVEKLHMTWLKKSPAELRAAHDEREKSRIGRSARWNGRVDVIAYDERA
;
A
#
# COMPACT_ATOMS: atom_id res chain seq x y z
N PHE A 1 -86.57 -33.16 36.64
CA PHE A 1 -85.53 -33.25 37.67
C PHE A 1 -84.31 -32.49 37.16
N ASP A 2 -84.18 -31.24 37.60
CA ASP A 2 -82.97 -30.52 38.05
C ASP A 2 -81.58 -30.95 37.55
N LEU A 3 -80.56 -30.10 37.40
CA LEU A 3 -80.27 -28.65 37.50
C LEU A 3 -78.77 -28.57 37.11
N HIS A 4 -78.34 -27.49 36.46
CA HIS A 4 -76.94 -26.97 36.47
C HIS A 4 -75.81 -27.89 35.91
N ASP A 5 -74.80 -27.45 35.16
CA ASP A 5 -74.13 -26.16 35.13
C ASP A 5 -73.37 -25.93 33.82
N PHE A 6 -73.19 -24.64 33.54
CA PHE A 6 -72.33 -24.04 32.54
C PHE A 6 -70.87 -24.51 32.62
N HIS A 7 -70.20 -24.64 31.47
CA HIS A 7 -68.86 -24.06 31.25
C HIS A 7 -68.66 -23.76 29.75
N VAL A 8 -68.60 -22.47 29.44
CA VAL A 8 -68.28 -21.90 28.13
C VAL A 8 -66.77 -21.77 28.05
N ASN A 9 -66.11 -22.61 27.23
CA ASN A 9 -64.72 -22.36 26.85
C ASN A 9 -64.70 -21.53 25.55
N SER A 10 -64.54 -20.22 25.76
CA SER A 10 -64.18 -19.24 24.73
C SER A 10 -62.77 -19.55 24.22
N THR A 11 -62.67 -20.01 22.97
CA THR A 11 -61.39 -20.10 22.26
C THR A 11 -61.07 -18.73 21.70
N ALA A 12 -60.15 -18.04 22.37
CA ALA A 12 -59.59 -16.78 21.90
C ALA A 12 -58.84 -16.99 20.57
N SER A 13 -59.26 -16.25 19.55
CA SER A 13 -58.58 -16.10 18.28
C SER A 13 -57.25 -15.38 18.51
N THR A 14 -56.15 -16.14 18.50
CA THR A 14 -54.79 -15.59 18.50
C THR A 14 -54.52 -14.97 17.14
N LYS A 15 -54.63 -13.64 17.05
CA LYS A 15 -54.08 -12.87 15.93
C LYS A 15 -52.59 -13.13 15.87
N GLN A 16 -52.13 -13.71 14.76
CA GLN A 16 -50.72 -13.71 14.39
C GLN A 16 -50.34 -12.28 14.02
N ASP A 17 -49.79 -11.55 14.98
CA ASP A 17 -49.06 -10.31 14.71
C ASP A 17 -47.84 -10.70 13.88
N THR A 18 -47.91 -10.37 12.60
CA THR A 18 -46.79 -10.46 11.65
C THR A 18 -45.83 -9.35 12.02
N GLU A 19 -44.91 -9.64 12.93
CA GLU A 19 -43.68 -8.86 13.11
C GLU A 19 -42.91 -8.91 11.79
N THR A 20 -43.14 -7.91 10.93
CA THR A 20 -42.20 -7.54 9.89
C THR A 20 -40.89 -7.20 10.59
N ALA A 21 -39.98 -8.18 10.60
CA ALA A 21 -38.60 -7.99 10.99
C ALA A 21 -37.98 -6.97 10.03
N THR A 22 -38.03 -5.70 10.42
CA THR A 22 -37.25 -4.63 9.82
C THR A 22 -35.80 -5.05 9.97
N GLU A 23 -35.17 -5.51 8.88
CA GLU A 23 -33.73 -5.73 8.87
C GLU A 23 -33.05 -4.51 9.49
N PRO A 24 -32.17 -4.67 10.49
CA PRO A 24 -31.51 -3.53 11.07
C PRO A 24 -30.68 -2.91 9.96
N THR A 25 -31.09 -1.72 9.51
CA THR A 25 -30.29 -0.85 8.67
C THR A 25 -28.95 -0.70 9.39
N ARG A 26 -27.94 -1.49 8.98
CA ARG A 26 -26.57 -1.33 9.47
C ARG A 26 -26.23 0.12 9.14
N SER A 27 -26.20 0.96 10.17
CA SER A 27 -25.49 2.23 10.09
C SER A 27 -24.04 1.83 9.78
N LEU A 28 -23.70 1.86 8.50
CA LEU A 28 -22.35 1.60 8.05
C LEU A 28 -21.51 2.71 8.66
N GLY A 29 -20.83 2.36 9.76
CA GLY A 29 -19.80 3.20 10.33
C GLY A 29 -18.78 3.58 9.25
N PRO A 30 -17.93 4.58 9.51
CA PRO A 30 -16.92 5.00 8.55
C PRO A 30 -16.07 3.80 8.12
N LEU A 31 -15.96 3.58 6.80
CA LEU A 31 -15.23 2.46 6.22
C LEU A 31 -13.75 2.52 6.63
N HIS A 32 -13.24 1.43 7.19
CA HIS A 32 -11.84 1.32 7.57
C HIS A 32 -11.03 0.59 6.49
N ALA A 33 -9.72 0.84 6.44
CA ALA A 33 -8.82 0.19 5.51
C ALA A 33 -8.92 -1.34 5.60
N THR A 34 -9.03 -1.89 6.82
CA THR A 34 -9.13 -3.33 7.09
C THR A 34 -10.44 -3.96 6.63
N ASP A 35 -11.44 -3.15 6.27
CA ASP A 35 -12.70 -3.65 5.70
C ASP A 35 -12.56 -3.94 4.19
N ILE A 36 -11.53 -3.36 3.55
CA ILE A 36 -11.22 -3.59 2.14
C ILE A 36 -10.41 -4.86 1.97
N LYS A 37 -10.81 -5.70 1.03
CA LYS A 37 -10.10 -6.95 0.73
C LYS A 37 -9.00 -6.74 -0.30
N VAL A 38 -7.89 -7.42 -0.07
CA VAL A 38 -6.87 -7.70 -1.09
C VAL A 38 -7.46 -8.69 -2.09
N THR A 39 -7.24 -8.44 -3.38
CA THR A 39 -7.79 -9.24 -4.49
C THR A 39 -6.72 -9.57 -5.53
N GLY A 40 -6.99 -10.58 -6.36
CA GLY A 40 -6.05 -11.07 -7.37
C GLY A 40 -4.87 -11.84 -6.76
N GLN A 41 -3.74 -11.83 -7.45
CA GLN A 41 -2.52 -12.54 -7.04
C GLN A 41 -1.38 -11.55 -6.75
N PRO A 42 -1.41 -10.84 -5.62
CA PRO A 42 -0.48 -9.74 -5.36
C PRO A 42 0.98 -10.17 -5.17
N LEU A 43 1.23 -11.44 -4.80
CA LEU A 43 2.56 -11.98 -4.60
C LEU A 43 3.24 -12.39 -5.91
N ASP A 44 2.45 -12.65 -6.95
CA ASP A 44 2.96 -13.10 -8.25
C ASP A 44 3.28 -11.88 -9.14
N PRO A 45 4.53 -11.70 -9.60
CA PRO A 45 4.89 -10.63 -10.52
C PRO A 45 4.24 -10.71 -11.89
N SER A 46 3.80 -11.90 -12.32
CA SER A 46 3.18 -12.15 -13.63
C SER A 46 1.67 -11.91 -13.64
N HIS A 47 1.05 -11.80 -12.47
CA HIS A 47 -0.39 -11.64 -12.34
C HIS A 47 -0.76 -10.33 -11.62
N VAL A 48 -1.96 -9.84 -11.92
CA VAL A 48 -2.48 -8.62 -11.31
C VAL A 48 -3.08 -8.94 -9.94
N GLY A 49 -2.68 -8.17 -8.95
CA GLY A 49 -3.27 -8.14 -7.62
C GLY A 49 -3.35 -6.71 -7.08
N ARG A 50 -4.18 -6.53 -6.06
CA ARG A 50 -4.41 -5.25 -5.38
C ARG A 50 -4.03 -5.40 -3.92
N ILE A 51 -3.05 -4.63 -3.48
CA ILE A 51 -2.57 -4.58 -2.09
C ILE A 51 -3.19 -3.36 -1.42
N ILE A 52 -3.73 -3.53 -0.23
CA ILE A 52 -4.27 -2.42 0.57
C ILE A 52 -3.21 -2.00 1.57
N LYS A 53 -2.86 -0.71 1.56
CA LYS A 53 -1.88 -0.13 2.48
C LYS A 53 -2.50 1.07 3.22
N PRO A 54 -2.73 0.96 4.53
CA PRO A 54 -3.24 2.04 5.39
C PRO A 54 -2.46 3.33 5.26
N ARG A 55 -3.15 4.45 5.44
CA ARG A 55 -2.54 5.79 5.41
C ARG A 55 -1.32 5.89 6.31
N GLU A 56 -1.38 5.32 7.51
CA GLU A 56 -0.32 5.42 8.52
C GLU A 56 0.95 4.70 8.09
N LEU A 57 0.87 3.76 7.14
CA LEU A 57 2.02 3.09 6.52
C LEU A 57 2.50 3.77 5.22
N VAL A 58 1.73 4.72 4.69
CA VAL A 58 2.07 5.53 3.51
C VAL A 58 2.64 6.88 3.93
N ASP A 59 1.89 7.66 4.71
CA ASP A 59 2.25 8.99 5.21
C ASP A 59 3.07 8.87 6.51
N ILE A 60 4.21 8.16 6.43
CA ILE A 60 5.09 7.90 7.58
C ILE A 60 5.89 9.18 7.93
N ILE A 61 6.09 9.43 9.23
CA ILE A 61 6.94 10.54 9.74
C ILE A 61 8.42 10.18 9.59
N GLU A 62 8.78 8.94 9.89
CA GLU A 62 10.15 8.44 9.78
C GLU A 62 10.13 6.92 9.58
N LEU A 63 10.98 6.41 8.70
CA LEU A 63 11.08 4.98 8.41
C LEU A 63 12.54 4.56 8.39
N THR A 64 12.84 3.41 8.98
CA THR A 64 14.13 2.73 8.75
C THR A 64 14.35 2.52 7.24
N PRO A 65 15.44 3.03 6.64
CA PRO A 65 15.63 2.95 5.20
C PRO A 65 15.62 1.51 4.70
N LEU A 66 14.63 1.19 3.86
CA LEU A 66 14.54 -0.11 3.22
C LEU A 66 15.17 -0.08 1.83
N SER A 67 15.64 -1.22 1.35
CA SER A 67 15.92 -1.43 -0.07
C SER A 67 14.61 -1.59 -0.86
N ARG A 68 14.72 -1.57 -2.20
CA ARG A 68 13.58 -1.85 -3.08
C ARG A 68 13.01 -3.25 -2.81
N ALA A 69 13.89 -4.25 -2.65
CA ALA A 69 13.49 -5.64 -2.42
C ALA A 69 12.76 -5.78 -1.08
N GLU A 70 13.27 -5.16 -0.01
CA GLU A 70 12.63 -5.14 1.32
C GLU A 70 11.28 -4.42 1.28
N THR A 71 11.16 -3.31 0.54
CA THR A 71 9.88 -2.58 0.39
C THR A 71 8.83 -3.45 -0.29
N ILE A 72 9.22 -4.16 -1.35
CA ILE A 72 8.34 -5.10 -2.06
C ILE A 72 7.96 -6.26 -1.13
N LEU A 73 8.94 -6.84 -0.44
CA LEU A 73 8.74 -7.96 0.47
C LEU A 73 7.75 -7.58 1.58
N TYR A 74 7.93 -6.41 2.20
CA TYR A 74 6.99 -5.92 3.21
C TYR A 74 5.57 -5.79 2.66
N ASN A 75 5.39 -5.23 1.46
CA ASN A 75 4.09 -5.12 0.82
C ASN A 75 3.50 -6.51 0.45
N GLN A 76 4.32 -7.49 0.07
CA GLN A 76 3.89 -8.87 -0.15
C GLN A 76 3.41 -9.54 1.14
N LEU A 77 4.17 -9.41 2.24
CA LEU A 77 3.77 -9.94 3.55
C LEU A 77 2.49 -9.28 4.06
N LEU A 78 2.35 -7.96 3.86
CA LEU A 78 1.13 -7.24 4.18
C LEU A 78 -0.05 -7.76 3.35
N ALA A 79 0.14 -7.93 2.04
CA ALA A 79 -0.90 -8.43 1.14
C ALA A 79 -1.38 -9.86 1.51
N ASN A 80 -0.44 -10.75 1.81
CA ASN A 80 -0.73 -12.13 2.23
C ASN A 80 -1.55 -12.18 3.52
N ALA A 81 -1.21 -11.32 4.48
CA ALA A 81 -1.90 -11.27 5.76
C ALA A 81 -3.24 -10.53 5.72
N TRP A 82 -3.38 -9.54 4.83
CA TRP A 82 -4.38 -8.47 4.92
C TRP A 82 -5.81 -8.95 5.18
N ASN A 83 -6.26 -9.94 4.42
CA ASN A 83 -7.65 -10.40 4.48
C ASN A 83 -8.03 -11.04 5.84
N ASN A 84 -7.02 -11.49 6.59
CA ASN A 84 -7.13 -12.14 7.90
C ASN A 84 -6.31 -11.41 8.99
N ILE A 85 -5.84 -10.18 8.73
CA ILE A 85 -4.89 -9.47 9.59
C ILE A 85 -5.44 -9.16 10.99
N ARG A 86 -6.78 -9.15 11.12
CA ARG A 86 -7.50 -8.93 12.39
C ARG A 86 -7.81 -10.22 13.16
N THR A 87 -7.84 -11.36 12.48
CA THR A 87 -8.32 -12.63 13.04
C THR A 87 -7.21 -13.63 13.27
N THR A 88 -6.11 -13.50 12.53
CA THR A 88 -4.98 -14.43 12.57
C THR A 88 -3.75 -13.71 13.12
N PRO A 89 -3.24 -14.05 14.31
CA PRO A 89 -2.08 -13.36 14.89
C PRO A 89 -0.76 -13.77 14.22
N VAL A 90 -0.63 -15.03 13.80
CA VAL A 90 0.57 -15.57 13.13
C VAL A 90 0.22 -15.94 11.70
N HIS A 91 0.81 -15.23 10.74
CA HIS A 91 0.65 -15.49 9.32
C HIS A 91 1.76 -16.42 8.84
N LYS A 92 1.48 -17.12 7.74
CA LYS A 92 2.48 -17.94 7.04
C LYS A 92 2.40 -17.75 5.53
N VAL A 93 3.52 -17.95 4.86
CA VAL A 93 3.65 -17.87 3.40
C VAL A 93 4.77 -18.79 2.94
N LEU A 94 4.62 -19.41 1.77
CA LEU A 94 5.70 -20.19 1.15
C LEU A 94 6.85 -19.25 0.76
N LYS A 95 8.11 -19.60 1.11
CA LYS A 95 9.28 -18.80 0.72
C LYS A 95 9.36 -18.65 -0.80
N ALA A 96 9.00 -19.69 -1.55
CA ALA A 96 8.95 -19.68 -3.01
C ALA A 96 8.08 -18.56 -3.60
N SER A 97 6.95 -18.24 -2.95
CA SER A 97 6.04 -17.18 -3.40
C SER A 97 6.59 -15.77 -3.19
N LEU A 98 7.64 -15.62 -2.37
CA LEU A 98 8.28 -14.33 -2.07
C LEU A 98 9.53 -14.07 -2.91
N ARG A 99 10.14 -15.12 -3.49
CA ARG A 99 11.39 -15.00 -4.26
C ARG A 99 11.25 -14.19 -5.56
N GLY A 100 10.04 -14.05 -6.09
CA GLY A 100 9.82 -13.48 -7.42
C GLY A 100 10.48 -14.33 -8.50
N SER A 101 11.33 -13.73 -9.33
CA SER A 101 12.03 -14.43 -10.43
C SER A 101 13.39 -15.02 -10.04
N HIS A 102 13.75 -15.03 -8.76
CA HIS A 102 15.02 -15.58 -8.27
C HIS A 102 14.82 -16.97 -7.66
N GLU A 103 15.83 -17.84 -7.78
CA GLU A 103 15.73 -19.21 -7.27
C GLU A 103 16.26 -19.37 -5.83
N SER A 104 17.26 -18.59 -5.42
CA SER A 104 17.85 -18.65 -4.07
C SER A 104 17.09 -17.82 -3.02
N ASN A 105 17.02 -18.36 -1.79
CA ASN A 105 16.48 -17.69 -0.62
C ASN A 105 17.46 -16.75 0.10
N ASP A 106 18.75 -16.70 -0.27
CA ASP A 106 19.77 -15.91 0.47
C ASP A 106 19.38 -14.43 0.65
N ARG A 107 18.72 -13.87 -0.37
CA ARG A 107 18.22 -12.49 -0.34
C ARG A 107 16.98 -12.34 0.55
N LEU A 108 16.17 -13.38 0.70
CA LEU A 108 15.01 -13.38 1.58
C LEU A 108 15.42 -13.43 3.04
N HIS A 109 16.36 -14.30 3.43
CA HIS A 109 16.85 -14.40 4.80
C HIS A 109 17.35 -13.05 5.33
N ASN A 110 18.25 -12.41 4.58
CA ASN A 110 18.74 -11.07 4.91
C ASN A 110 17.62 -10.02 4.95
N ALA A 111 16.63 -10.12 4.06
CA ALA A 111 15.50 -9.18 4.04
C ALA A 111 14.56 -9.39 5.24
N PHE A 112 14.38 -10.62 5.72
CA PHE A 112 13.61 -10.89 6.94
C PHE A 112 14.26 -10.25 8.16
N ASP A 113 15.58 -10.42 8.34
CA ASP A 113 16.33 -9.78 9.42
C ASP A 113 16.23 -8.25 9.36
N ARG A 114 16.37 -7.69 8.15
CA ARG A 114 16.23 -6.24 7.93
C ARG A 114 14.83 -5.75 8.27
N LEU A 115 13.77 -6.47 7.87
CA LEU A 115 12.39 -6.08 8.17
C LEU A 115 12.03 -6.26 9.65
N MET A 116 12.63 -7.25 10.34
CA MET A 116 12.47 -7.42 11.79
C MET A 116 13.08 -6.25 12.57
N GLY A 117 14.27 -5.80 12.17
CA GLY A 117 14.93 -4.64 12.77
C GLY A 117 14.36 -3.28 12.36
N ALA A 118 13.58 -3.24 11.27
CA ALA A 118 13.01 -2.00 10.76
C ALA A 118 11.86 -1.48 11.63
N TRP A 119 11.89 -0.18 11.88
CA TRP A 119 10.85 0.55 12.61
C TRP A 119 10.37 1.78 11.84
N ALA A 120 9.18 2.25 12.21
CA ALA A 120 8.55 3.46 11.69
C ALA A 120 8.00 4.34 12.81
N LYS A 121 8.03 5.67 12.61
CA LYS A 121 7.24 6.65 13.37
C LYS A 121 5.99 7.02 12.58
N ILE A 122 4.83 6.79 13.16
CA ILE A 122 3.54 7.04 12.50
C ILE A 122 2.69 7.98 13.35
N ARG A 123 1.98 8.89 12.68
CA ARG A 123 0.99 9.76 13.33
C ARG A 123 -0.38 9.13 13.24
N ALA A 124 -0.97 8.78 14.37
CA ALA A 124 -2.28 8.17 14.42
C ALA A 124 -3.09 8.69 15.60
N ARG A 125 -4.40 8.49 15.56
CA ARG A 125 -5.25 8.72 16.73
C ARG A 125 -5.02 7.56 17.70
N ASP A 126 -4.72 7.90 18.94
CA ASP A 126 -4.57 6.92 20.01
C ASP A 126 -5.96 6.37 20.39
N PRO A 127 -6.17 5.04 20.37
CA PRO A 127 -7.44 4.43 20.77
C PRO A 127 -7.85 4.71 22.21
N GLN A 128 -6.89 4.88 23.13
CA GLN A 128 -7.17 5.04 24.55
C GLN A 128 -7.57 6.48 24.87
N THR A 129 -6.79 7.43 24.37
CA THR A 129 -6.99 8.86 24.67
C THR A 129 -7.86 9.58 23.65
N GLY A 130 -8.01 9.01 22.44
CA GLY A 130 -8.64 9.67 21.31
C GLY A 130 -7.83 10.83 20.74
N ALA A 131 -6.66 11.17 21.28
CA ALA A 131 -5.82 12.27 20.81
C ALA A 131 -4.91 11.82 19.66
N MET A 132 -4.37 12.78 18.89
CA MET A 132 -3.33 12.45 17.91
C MET A 132 -2.00 12.22 18.63
N ALA A 133 -1.37 11.07 18.41
CA ALA A 133 -0.10 10.67 19.00
C ALA A 133 0.90 10.20 17.94
N THR A 134 2.17 10.12 18.33
CA THR A 134 3.24 9.54 17.51
C THR A 134 3.61 8.18 18.07
N PHE A 135 3.36 7.14 17.28
CA PHE A 135 3.71 5.77 17.62
C PHE A 135 5.05 5.41 17.00
N ARG A 136 5.87 4.65 17.73
CA ARG A 136 7.09 4.00 17.20
C ARG A 136 6.80 2.51 17.16
N VAL A 137 6.81 1.93 15.97
CA VAL A 137 6.45 0.52 15.77
C VAL A 137 7.46 -0.18 14.90
N HIS A 138 7.73 -1.45 15.18
CA HIS A 138 8.44 -2.32 14.25
C HIS A 138 7.55 -2.67 13.05
N LEU A 139 8.16 -3.01 11.92
CA LEU A 139 7.41 -3.43 10.73
C LEU A 139 6.96 -4.89 10.83
N LEU A 140 7.80 -5.76 11.39
CA LEU A 140 7.50 -7.15 11.69
C LEU A 140 7.71 -7.44 13.17
N GLY A 141 6.88 -8.32 13.71
CA GLY A 141 7.08 -8.94 15.02
C GLY A 141 7.82 -10.27 14.89
N ALA A 142 7.72 -11.11 15.93
CA ALA A 142 8.31 -12.44 15.96
C ALA A 142 8.02 -13.22 14.67
N ASN A 143 9.06 -13.84 14.13
CA ASN A 143 9.02 -14.62 12.91
C ASN A 143 9.88 -15.88 13.07
N LYS A 144 9.63 -16.87 12.23
CA LYS A 144 10.43 -18.08 12.10
C LYS A 144 10.39 -18.57 10.65
N GLU A 145 11.45 -19.21 10.21
CA GLU A 145 11.51 -19.87 8.92
C GLU A 145 11.75 -21.37 9.10
N GLU A 146 11.16 -22.17 8.21
CA GLU A 146 11.51 -23.58 8.07
C GLU A 146 12.80 -23.70 7.26
N ASP A 147 13.67 -24.64 7.64
CA ASP A 147 14.99 -24.82 7.02
C ASP A 147 14.92 -25.27 5.55
N GLN A 148 13.84 -25.96 5.17
CA GLN A 148 13.60 -26.43 3.80
C GLN A 148 13.55 -25.25 2.82
N ASP A 149 14.17 -25.36 1.64
CA ASP A 149 14.24 -24.26 0.66
C ASP A 149 12.88 -23.80 0.13
N ASP A 150 11.91 -24.70 0.05
CA ASP A 150 10.51 -24.44 -0.29
C ASP A 150 9.60 -24.34 0.95
N GLY A 151 10.19 -24.32 2.14
CA GLY A 151 9.50 -24.21 3.42
C GLY A 151 8.75 -22.90 3.62
N TYR A 152 8.03 -22.84 4.73
CA TYR A 152 7.23 -21.67 5.12
C TYR A 152 8.03 -20.64 5.92
N PHE A 153 7.72 -19.37 5.67
CA PHE A 153 8.04 -18.27 6.56
C PHE A 153 6.80 -17.90 7.37
N TYR A 154 6.94 -17.85 8.69
CA TYR A 154 5.90 -17.48 9.65
C TYR A 154 6.25 -16.13 10.25
N TYR A 155 5.28 -15.24 10.38
CA TYR A 155 5.51 -13.88 10.85
C TYR A 155 4.28 -13.30 11.55
N THR A 156 4.52 -12.29 12.38
CA THR A 156 3.49 -11.54 13.09
C THR A 156 3.63 -10.05 12.76
N PHE A 157 2.55 -9.29 12.89
CA PHE A 157 2.62 -7.83 12.94
C PHE A 157 2.54 -7.38 14.40
N PRO A 158 3.32 -6.37 14.83
CA PRO A 158 3.27 -5.89 16.21
C PRO A 158 1.84 -5.44 16.60
N PRO A 159 1.37 -5.75 17.83
CA PRO A 159 0.02 -5.36 18.28
C PRO A 159 -0.26 -3.86 18.19
N ASP A 160 0.74 -3.02 18.48
CA ASP A 160 0.61 -1.55 18.38
C ASP A 160 0.41 -1.11 16.92
N LEU A 161 1.10 -1.76 15.98
CA LEU A 161 0.90 -1.50 14.55
C LEU A 161 -0.52 -1.92 14.12
N LEU A 162 -0.95 -3.13 14.51
CA LEU A 162 -2.30 -3.65 14.22
C LEU A 162 -3.39 -2.72 14.75
N THR A 163 -3.20 -2.19 15.96
CA THR A 163 -4.10 -1.25 16.61
C THR A 163 -4.25 0.03 15.78
N VAL A 164 -3.14 0.60 15.32
CA VAL A 164 -3.15 1.81 14.50
C VAL A 164 -3.81 1.56 13.13
N ILE A 165 -3.42 0.50 12.42
CA ILE A 165 -3.96 0.27 11.07
C ILE A 165 -5.44 -0.13 11.06
N SER A 166 -5.93 -0.74 12.14
CA SER A 166 -7.35 -1.12 12.26
C SER A 166 -8.28 0.09 12.36
N GLN A 167 -7.76 1.24 12.76
CA GLN A 167 -8.52 2.49 12.84
C GLN A 167 -8.40 3.37 11.59
N SER A 168 -7.54 2.97 10.64
CA SER A 168 -7.26 3.75 9.44
C SER A 168 -8.50 3.93 8.58
N LYS A 169 -8.82 5.18 8.22
CA LYS A 169 -9.98 5.54 7.38
C LYS A 169 -9.59 5.87 5.93
N ALA A 170 -8.31 5.74 5.60
CA ALA A 170 -7.79 6.04 4.27
C ALA A 170 -6.68 5.04 3.94
N TRP A 171 -6.56 4.66 2.68
CA TRP A 171 -5.58 3.66 2.24
C TRP A 171 -5.17 3.92 0.80
N ALA A 172 -3.99 3.42 0.43
CA ALA A 172 -3.56 3.25 -0.95
C ALA A 172 -4.02 1.88 -1.46
N THR A 173 -4.41 1.80 -2.74
CA THR A 173 -4.64 0.51 -3.41
C THR A 173 -3.54 0.25 -4.43
N ILE A 174 -2.48 -0.40 -3.97
CA ILE A 174 -1.27 -0.63 -4.76
C ILE A 174 -1.53 -1.77 -5.75
N LYS A 175 -1.32 -1.51 -7.03
CA LYS A 175 -1.39 -2.53 -8.09
C LYS A 175 -0.06 -3.28 -8.14
N SER A 176 -0.10 -4.61 -7.95
CA SER A 176 1.11 -5.44 -7.81
C SER A 176 2.04 -5.33 -9.03
N HIS A 177 1.51 -5.45 -10.24
CA HIS A 177 2.28 -5.35 -11.49
C HIS A 177 2.99 -4.00 -11.64
N ILE A 178 2.38 -2.89 -11.18
CA ILE A 178 3.04 -1.58 -11.17
C ILE A 178 4.17 -1.57 -10.12
N MET A 179 3.89 -2.01 -8.89
CA MET A 179 4.90 -2.10 -7.82
C MET A 179 6.13 -2.92 -8.26
N TYR A 180 5.93 -4.06 -8.92
CA TYR A 180 7.01 -4.90 -9.42
C TYR A 180 7.75 -4.28 -10.61
N ALA A 181 7.13 -3.38 -11.39
CA ALA A 181 7.75 -2.71 -12.52
C ALA A 181 8.68 -1.54 -12.12
N LEU A 182 8.36 -0.84 -11.03
CA LEU A 182 9.14 0.29 -10.50
C LEU A 182 10.50 -0.16 -9.96
N ARG A 183 11.60 0.53 -10.31
CA ARG A 183 12.97 0.15 -9.96
C ARG A 183 13.51 0.89 -8.75
N SER A 184 13.10 2.13 -8.54
CA SER A 184 13.54 2.88 -7.37
C SER A 184 12.58 2.66 -6.20
N LYS A 185 13.14 2.46 -5.01
CA LYS A 185 12.37 2.46 -3.76
C LYS A 185 11.60 3.77 -3.59
N TYR A 186 12.19 4.89 -4.03
CA TYR A 186 11.57 6.21 -3.97
C TYR A 186 10.35 6.29 -4.90
N SER A 187 10.40 5.65 -6.08
CA SER A 187 9.26 5.57 -6.99
C SER A 187 8.12 4.75 -6.40
N ILE A 188 8.42 3.64 -5.71
CA ILE A 188 7.40 2.83 -5.02
C ILE A 188 6.71 3.69 -3.96
N ARG A 189 7.46 4.44 -3.15
CA ARG A 189 6.89 5.31 -2.12
C ARG A 189 6.09 6.48 -2.70
N LEU A 190 6.59 7.11 -3.76
CA LEU A 190 5.85 8.16 -4.46
C LEU A 190 4.54 7.62 -5.06
N TYR A 191 4.58 6.43 -5.67
CA TYR A 191 3.38 5.76 -6.17
C TYR A 191 2.37 5.46 -5.05
N GLU A 192 2.82 4.93 -3.91
CA GLU A 192 1.98 4.71 -2.73
C GLU A 192 1.33 6.03 -2.24
N MET A 193 2.09 7.12 -2.18
CA MET A 193 1.60 8.44 -1.78
C MET A 193 0.49 8.94 -2.70
N VAL A 194 0.61 8.72 -4.00
CA VAL A 194 -0.37 9.16 -5.01
C VAL A 194 -1.60 8.24 -5.02
N GLU A 195 -1.43 6.91 -4.94
CA GLU A 195 -2.56 5.96 -4.82
C GLU A 195 -3.46 6.30 -3.62
N ARG A 196 -2.87 6.72 -2.50
CA ARG A 196 -3.64 7.15 -1.32
C ARG A 196 -4.47 8.42 -1.56
N ARG A 197 -4.09 9.23 -2.54
CA ARG A 197 -4.62 10.59 -2.77
C ARG A 197 -5.47 10.72 -4.02
N ILE A 198 -5.35 9.80 -4.98
CA ILE A 198 -5.99 9.90 -6.30
C ILE A 198 -7.53 9.92 -6.25
N GLY A 199 -8.12 9.36 -5.19
CA GLY A 199 -9.58 9.35 -4.98
C GLY A 199 -10.13 10.59 -4.28
N LEU A 200 -9.27 11.54 -3.88
CA LEU A 200 -9.69 12.76 -3.20
C LEU A 200 -10.18 13.81 -4.22
N ASN A 201 -11.14 14.65 -3.81
CA ASN A 201 -11.56 15.81 -4.62
C ASN A 201 -10.41 16.81 -4.83
N LYS A 202 -9.40 16.78 -3.95
CA LYS A 202 -8.18 17.59 -4.06
C LYS A 202 -7.14 16.86 -4.91
N GLN A 203 -6.54 17.58 -5.83
CA GLN A 203 -5.52 17.07 -6.77
C GLN A 203 -4.11 17.62 -6.50
N HIS A 204 -3.90 18.29 -5.37
CA HIS A 204 -2.59 18.81 -4.99
C HIS A 204 -2.39 18.82 -3.47
N GLU A 205 -1.15 18.85 -3.00
CA GLU A 205 -0.79 19.02 -1.58
C GLU A 205 0.62 19.59 -1.46
N GLU A 206 0.81 20.43 -0.45
CA GLU A 206 2.12 20.98 -0.11
C GLU A 206 2.73 20.21 1.05
N PHE A 207 4.03 19.97 0.95
CA PHE A 207 4.83 19.35 2.00
C PHE A 207 6.09 20.18 2.23
N THR A 208 6.59 20.20 3.46
CA THR A 208 7.98 20.64 3.67
C THR A 208 8.93 19.65 2.98
N VAL A 209 10.15 20.10 2.66
CA VAL A 209 11.15 19.22 2.03
C VAL A 209 11.47 18.02 2.92
N ASP A 210 11.50 18.21 4.24
CA ASP A 210 11.85 17.15 5.20
C ASP A 210 10.72 16.12 5.35
N GLU A 211 9.45 16.56 5.40
CA GLU A 211 8.31 15.64 5.36
C GLU A 211 8.32 14.79 4.08
N PHE A 212 8.60 15.41 2.93
CA PHE A 212 8.62 14.69 1.66
C PHE A 212 9.77 13.68 1.59
N ARG A 213 10.97 14.04 2.08
CA ARG A 213 12.11 13.12 2.21
C ARG A 213 11.76 11.90 3.07
N ALA A 214 11.14 12.15 4.23
CA ALA A 214 10.80 11.10 5.16
C ALA A 214 9.74 10.15 4.59
N MET A 215 8.71 10.69 3.92
CA MET A 215 7.70 9.86 3.24
C MET A 215 8.31 9.01 2.11
N LEU A 216 9.28 9.54 1.37
CA LEU A 216 10.04 8.77 0.38
C LEU A 216 11.01 7.74 1.01
N GLY A 217 11.23 7.77 2.33
CA GLY A 217 12.17 6.86 3.00
C GLY A 217 13.64 7.19 2.70
N VAL A 218 13.95 8.47 2.54
CA VAL A 218 15.33 8.97 2.55
C VAL A 218 15.87 8.84 3.96
N GLU A 219 17.07 8.28 4.10
CA GLU A 219 17.76 8.12 5.38
C GLU A 219 18.13 9.48 5.98
N ASN A 220 18.00 9.61 7.31
CA ASN A 220 18.41 10.82 8.01
C ASN A 220 19.89 11.13 7.75
N GLY A 221 20.21 12.39 7.42
CA GLY A 221 21.58 12.80 7.07
C GLY A 221 22.02 12.40 5.66
N LYS A 222 21.11 11.89 4.83
CA LYS A 222 21.34 11.68 3.39
C LYS A 222 20.49 12.65 2.57
N LEU A 223 21.07 13.14 1.48
CA LEU A 223 20.41 14.06 0.55
C LEU A 223 19.91 15.36 1.23
N ASP A 224 20.63 15.83 2.24
CA ASP A 224 20.27 17.02 3.04
C ASP A 224 20.18 18.29 2.19
N ARG A 225 21.01 18.40 1.15
CA ARG A 225 20.90 19.48 0.16
C ARG A 225 19.73 19.19 -0.77
N TYR A 226 18.85 20.18 -0.94
CA TYR A 226 17.71 20.05 -1.86
C TYR A 226 18.16 19.66 -3.29
N ALA A 227 19.29 20.17 -3.77
CA ALA A 227 19.81 19.82 -5.09
C ALA A 227 20.10 18.32 -5.23
N ASP A 228 20.70 17.70 -4.22
CA ASP A 228 21.01 16.26 -4.21
C ASP A 228 19.72 15.44 -4.06
N PHE A 229 18.83 15.84 -3.15
CA PHE A 229 17.51 15.24 -3.03
C PHE A 229 16.74 15.26 -4.35
N ASN A 230 16.71 16.42 -5.01
CA ASN A 230 16.02 16.59 -6.28
C ASN A 230 16.64 15.73 -7.39
N LYS A 231 17.97 15.69 -7.47
CA LYS A 231 18.71 14.98 -8.52
C LYS A 231 18.67 13.45 -8.37
N TYR A 232 18.86 12.93 -7.16
CA TYR A 232 19.06 11.50 -6.94
C TYR A 232 17.80 10.77 -6.46
N CYS A 233 16.81 11.49 -5.96
CA CYS A 233 15.58 10.91 -5.40
C CYS A 233 14.35 11.41 -6.14
N LEU A 234 14.06 12.71 -6.10
CA LEU A 234 12.78 13.26 -6.56
C LEU A 234 12.58 13.11 -8.07
N LYS A 235 13.50 13.62 -8.90
CA LYS A 235 13.36 13.57 -10.37
C LYS A 235 13.32 12.14 -10.91
N PRO A 236 14.26 11.23 -10.52
CA PRO A 236 14.19 9.85 -11.00
C PRO A 236 12.89 9.14 -10.59
N ALA A 237 12.40 9.42 -9.37
CA ALA A 237 11.14 8.83 -8.90
C ALA A 237 9.93 9.37 -9.67
N LEU A 238 9.88 10.69 -9.90
CA LEU A 238 8.81 11.35 -10.61
C LEU A 238 8.72 10.86 -12.06
N GLU A 239 9.87 10.81 -12.75
CA GLU A 239 9.96 10.34 -14.13
C GLU A 239 9.53 8.87 -14.24
N GLU A 240 10.00 8.00 -13.35
CA GLU A 240 9.60 6.59 -13.35
C GLU A 240 8.11 6.39 -13.06
N VAL A 241 7.54 7.14 -12.09
CA VAL A 241 6.11 7.10 -11.77
C VAL A 241 5.26 7.58 -12.95
N ASN A 242 5.63 8.71 -13.56
CA ASN A 242 4.92 9.25 -14.71
C ASN A 242 5.02 8.35 -15.94
N HIS A 243 6.05 7.53 -16.05
CA HIS A 243 6.20 6.62 -17.19
C HIS A 243 5.42 5.31 -16.99
N LEU A 244 5.50 4.73 -15.80
CA LEU A 244 5.04 3.36 -15.55
C LEU A 244 3.70 3.25 -14.81
N THR A 245 3.16 4.34 -14.27
CA THR A 245 1.91 4.30 -13.51
C THR A 245 0.75 4.89 -14.30
N ASP A 246 -0.44 4.82 -13.71
CA ASP A 246 -1.68 5.32 -14.29
C ASP A 246 -1.90 6.82 -14.02
N PHE A 247 -0.87 7.50 -13.50
CA PHE A 247 -0.95 8.86 -13.00
C PHE A 247 0.01 9.79 -13.74
N VAL A 248 -0.38 11.06 -13.80
CA VAL A 248 0.51 12.18 -14.07
C VAL A 248 0.72 12.91 -12.75
N VAL A 249 1.97 13.08 -12.36
CA VAL A 249 2.40 13.69 -11.11
C VAL A 249 3.38 14.81 -11.45
N GLU A 250 3.20 15.96 -10.83
CA GLU A 250 4.09 17.10 -10.97
C GLU A 250 4.50 17.58 -9.58
N ILE A 251 5.75 18.03 -9.43
CA ILE A 251 6.26 18.54 -8.17
C ILE A 251 7.00 19.85 -8.41
N ALA A 252 6.43 20.94 -7.92
CA ALA A 252 6.99 22.28 -8.00
C ALA A 252 7.64 22.68 -6.67
N ALA A 253 8.83 23.29 -6.72
CA ALA A 253 9.50 23.81 -5.54
C ALA A 253 8.99 25.21 -5.18
N ILE A 254 8.55 25.40 -3.95
CA ILE A 254 8.19 26.70 -3.39
C ILE A 254 9.38 27.22 -2.59
N LYS A 255 9.89 28.39 -2.99
CA LYS A 255 11.09 29.00 -2.41
C LYS A 255 10.73 30.06 -1.37
N ARG A 256 11.58 30.15 -0.34
CA ARG A 256 11.64 31.27 0.59
C ARG A 256 13.04 31.86 0.56
N GLY A 257 13.18 32.98 -0.14
CA GLY A 257 14.49 33.53 -0.49
C GLY A 257 15.27 32.57 -1.41
N ARG A 258 16.47 32.17 -0.99
CA ARG A 258 17.32 31.22 -1.75
C ARG A 258 17.02 29.75 -1.46
N ALA A 259 16.36 29.45 -0.34
CA ALA A 259 16.06 28.09 0.07
C ALA A 259 14.74 27.61 -0.51
N VAL A 260 14.66 26.30 -0.82
CA VAL A 260 13.38 25.63 -1.10
C VAL A 260 12.78 25.22 0.24
N GLU A 261 11.61 25.75 0.56
CA GLU A 261 10.93 25.51 1.85
C GLU A 261 9.92 24.38 1.71
N LYS A 262 9.18 24.36 0.60
CA LYS A 262 8.12 23.38 0.36
C LYS A 262 8.16 22.81 -1.06
N LEU A 263 7.46 21.69 -1.21
CA LEU A 263 7.16 21.02 -2.46
C LEU A 263 5.65 20.99 -2.64
N HIS A 264 5.18 21.56 -3.75
CA HIS A 264 3.79 21.49 -4.19
C HIS A 264 3.64 20.32 -5.17
N MET A 265 3.04 19.24 -4.71
CA MET A 265 2.77 18.04 -5.51
C MET A 265 1.37 18.11 -6.09
N THR A 266 1.22 17.90 -7.38
CA THR A 266 -0.06 17.78 -8.11
C THR A 266 -0.18 16.38 -8.70
N TRP A 267 -1.37 15.80 -8.75
CA TRP A 267 -1.63 14.49 -9.34
C TRP A 267 -2.94 14.43 -10.12
N LEU A 268 -2.91 13.71 -11.24
CA LEU A 268 -4.04 13.49 -12.14
C LEU A 268 -4.05 12.03 -12.62
N LYS A 269 -5.23 11.53 -13.01
CA LYS A 269 -5.31 10.28 -13.77
C LYS A 269 -4.92 10.55 -15.21
N LYS A 270 -4.11 9.65 -15.78
CA LYS A 270 -3.76 9.69 -17.20
C LYS A 270 -4.99 9.58 -18.09
N SER A 271 -4.92 10.23 -19.26
CA SER A 271 -5.87 10.01 -20.34
C SER A 271 -5.81 8.56 -20.84
N PRO A 272 -6.85 8.07 -21.54
CA PRO A 272 -6.84 6.70 -22.08
C PRO A 272 -5.64 6.38 -22.97
N ALA A 273 -5.14 7.36 -23.75
CA ALA A 273 -3.97 7.17 -24.60
C ALA A 273 -2.69 7.01 -23.78
N GLU A 274 -2.50 7.85 -22.76
CA GLU A 274 -1.33 7.79 -21.88
C GLU A 274 -1.34 6.52 -20.99
N LEU A 275 -2.52 6.04 -20.60
CA LEU A 275 -2.68 4.77 -19.89
C LEU A 275 -2.21 3.58 -20.73
N ARG A 276 -2.56 3.56 -22.02
CA ARG A 276 -2.07 2.53 -22.96
C ARG A 276 -0.55 2.61 -23.12
N ALA A 277 -0.01 3.82 -23.31
CA ALA A 277 1.44 4.00 -23.41
C ALA A 277 2.18 3.50 -22.15
N ALA A 278 1.64 3.78 -20.96
CA ALA A 278 2.20 3.29 -19.70
C ALA A 278 2.14 1.76 -19.59
N HIS A 279 1.02 1.17 -20.01
CA HIS A 279 0.84 -0.28 -20.07
C HIS A 279 1.86 -0.92 -21.02
N ASP A 280 1.95 -0.43 -22.24
CA ASP A 280 2.86 -0.97 -23.26
C ASP A 280 4.33 -0.88 -22.82
N GLU A 281 4.72 0.18 -22.11
CA GLU A 281 6.07 0.26 -21.56
C GLU A 281 6.35 -0.76 -20.44
N ARG A 282 5.35 -1.08 -19.62
CA ARG A 282 5.50 -2.11 -18.58
C ARG A 282 5.76 -3.48 -19.22
N GLU A 283 5.06 -3.79 -20.31
CA GLU A 283 5.19 -5.04 -21.07
C GLU A 283 6.51 -5.15 -21.85
N LYS A 284 7.05 -4.01 -22.30
CA LYS A 284 8.36 -4.00 -22.99
C LYS A 284 9.49 -4.47 -22.07
N SER A 285 10.47 -5.11 -22.70
CA SER A 285 11.71 -5.56 -22.02
C SER A 285 12.30 -4.46 -21.16
N ARG A 286 12.70 -4.86 -19.96
CA ARG A 286 13.35 -3.99 -18.97
C ARG A 286 14.68 -3.45 -19.52
N ILE A 287 15.34 -4.15 -20.44
CA ILE A 287 16.60 -3.71 -21.04
C ILE A 287 16.32 -2.54 -22.01
N GLY A 288 17.13 -1.48 -21.92
CA GLY A 288 16.95 -0.27 -22.75
C GLY A 288 15.83 0.69 -22.29
N ARG A 289 15.08 0.38 -21.21
CA ARG A 289 14.04 1.29 -20.67
C ARG A 289 14.59 2.67 -20.30
N SER A 290 15.79 2.72 -19.69
CA SER A 290 16.47 3.98 -19.38
C SER A 290 16.95 4.71 -20.65
N ALA A 291 17.26 3.99 -21.74
CA ALA A 291 17.61 4.62 -23.01
C ALA A 291 16.38 5.17 -23.75
N ARG A 292 15.24 4.44 -23.75
CA ARG A 292 13.93 4.90 -24.27
C ARG A 292 13.45 6.14 -23.52
N TRP A 293 13.59 6.11 -22.20
CA TRP A 293 13.35 7.25 -21.32
C TRP A 293 14.18 8.47 -21.73
N ASN A 294 15.48 8.31 -21.94
CA ASN A 294 16.36 9.44 -22.30
C ASN A 294 16.35 9.82 -23.78
N GLY A 295 15.46 9.23 -24.61
CA GLY A 295 15.43 9.46 -26.06
C GLY A 295 16.69 8.98 -26.81
N ARG A 296 17.46 8.04 -26.24
CA ARG A 296 18.73 7.53 -26.77
C ARG A 296 18.62 6.16 -27.43
N VAL A 297 17.54 5.90 -28.16
CA VAL A 297 17.38 4.63 -28.85
C VAL A 297 17.47 4.88 -30.34
N ASP A 298 18.56 4.40 -30.94
CA ASP A 298 18.65 4.27 -32.39
C ASP A 298 17.60 3.25 -32.82
N VAL A 299 16.63 3.72 -33.62
CA VAL A 299 15.68 2.86 -34.30
C VAL A 299 16.45 2.16 -35.41
N ILE A 300 16.85 0.91 -35.19
CA ILE A 300 17.36 0.07 -36.27
C ILE A 300 16.15 -0.28 -37.15
N ALA A 301 15.91 0.53 -38.18
CA ALA A 301 15.03 0.16 -39.27
C ALA A 301 15.76 -0.91 -40.11
N TYR A 302 15.22 -2.12 -40.15
CA TYR A 302 15.63 -3.08 -41.17
C TYR A 302 15.05 -2.61 -42.51
N ASP A 303 15.92 -2.28 -43.45
CA ASP A 303 15.54 -1.98 -44.83
C ASP A 303 15.26 -3.31 -45.55
N GLU A 304 13.99 -3.67 -45.69
CA GLU A 304 13.57 -4.81 -46.52
C GLU A 304 13.62 -4.41 -48.00
N ARG A 305 14.83 -4.32 -48.54
CA ARG A 305 15.08 -4.36 -49.99
C ARG A 305 16.30 -5.22 -50.29
N ALA A 306 16.02 -6.48 -50.59
CA ALA A 306 16.89 -7.38 -51.33
C ALA A 306 16.23 -7.68 -52.68
#